data_AF-A0A5C5VDL2-F1
#
_entry.id   AF-A0A5C5VDL2-F1
#
_cell.length_a   1.000
_cell.length_b   1.000
_cell.length_c   1.000
_cell.angle_alpha   90.00
_cell.angle_beta   90.00
_cell.angle_gamma   90.00
#
_symmetry.space_group_name_H-M   'P 1'
#
loop_
_entity.id
_entity.type
_entity.pdbx_description
1 polymer ?
#
loop_
_entity_poly.entity_id
_entity_poly.type
_entity_poly.pdbx_seq_one_letter_code
_entity_poly.pdbx_strand_id
1 'polypeptide(L)'
;MRVPGSIRGTDNVYLATFAALTAVYRYNTAHDHPIRTVVLPAMGCGFGGMDYSESGRQMAAAYKHYLSPPHQLDWNNVIEREKRIRYDGEQQVVR
;
A
#
# COMPACT_ATOMS: atom_id res chain seq x y z
N MET A 1 -4.94 -12.63 -6.57
CA MET A 1 -5.70 -12.94 -7.80
C MET A 1 -5.64 -14.44 -8.05
N ARG A 2 -6.74 -15.07 -8.49
CA ARG A 2 -6.76 -16.48 -8.91
C ARG A 2 -6.26 -16.67 -10.34
N VAL A 3 -6.41 -15.66 -11.20
CA VAL A 3 -5.93 -15.63 -12.59
C VAL A 3 -5.06 -14.38 -12.76
N PRO A 4 -3.84 -14.49 -13.33
CA PRO A 4 -2.99 -13.34 -13.59
C PRO A 4 -3.65 -12.36 -14.57
N GLY A 5 -3.49 -11.06 -14.30
CA GLY A 5 -4.00 -9.99 -15.14
C GLY A 5 -3.35 -8.65 -14.80
N SER A 6 -3.53 -7.67 -15.68
CA SER A 6 -3.04 -6.31 -15.46
C SER A 6 -3.72 -5.70 -14.23
N ILE A 7 -2.92 -5.06 -13.39
CA ILE A 7 -3.36 -4.22 -12.26
C ILE A 7 -2.97 -2.76 -12.47
N ARG A 8 -2.64 -2.37 -13.70
CA ARG A 8 -2.37 -0.98 -14.04
C ARG A 8 -3.58 -0.11 -13.71
N GLY A 9 -3.32 1.04 -13.11
CA GLY A 9 -4.36 2.00 -12.76
C GLY A 9 -5.25 1.57 -11.60
N THR A 10 -4.87 0.55 -10.82
CA THR A 10 -5.57 0.15 -9.59
C THR A 10 -4.74 0.48 -8.35
N ASP A 11 -5.34 0.44 -7.17
CA ASP A 11 -4.69 0.61 -5.87
C ASP A 11 -4.21 -0.74 -5.26
N ASN A 12 -4.12 -1.78 -6.08
CA ASN A 12 -3.78 -3.14 -5.62
C ASN A 12 -2.41 -3.21 -4.92
N VAL A 13 -1.44 -2.38 -5.34
CA VAL A 13 -0.11 -2.35 -4.71
C VAL A 13 -0.19 -1.74 -3.32
N TYR A 14 -0.93 -0.65 -3.15
CA TYR A 14 -1.21 -0.05 -1.86
C TYR A 14 -1.88 -1.07 -0.91
N LEU A 15 -2.96 -1.71 -1.36
CA LEU A 15 -3.70 -2.68 -0.54
C LEU A 15 -2.83 -3.87 -0.13
N ALA A 16 -2.04 -4.42 -1.06
CA ALA A 16 -1.18 -5.55 -0.78
C ALA A 16 -0.05 -5.20 0.20
N THR A 17 0.54 -4.00 0.06
CA THR A 17 1.58 -3.50 0.96
C THR A 17 1.03 -3.30 2.37
N PHE A 18 -0.12 -2.64 2.49
CA PHE A 18 -0.75 -2.37 3.77
C PHE A 18 -1.20 -3.67 4.46
N ALA A 19 -1.73 -4.63 3.70
CA ALA A 19 -2.10 -5.95 4.20
C ALA A 19 -0.88 -6.72 4.74
N ALA A 20 0.25 -6.69 4.03
CA ALA A 20 1.48 -7.34 4.49
C ALA A 20 1.99 -6.77 5.81
N LEU A 21 2.05 -5.44 5.93
CA LEU A 21 2.46 -4.75 7.16
C LEU A 21 1.50 -5.05 8.32
N THR A 22 0.19 -5.04 8.06
CA THR A 22 -0.84 -5.36 9.06
C THR A 22 -0.75 -6.81 9.53
N ALA A 23 -0.45 -7.74 8.62
CA ALA A 23 -0.26 -9.16 8.96
C ALA A 23 0.95 -9.35 9.90
N VAL A 24 2.05 -8.66 9.61
CA VAL A 24 3.26 -8.67 10.45
C VAL A 24 2.97 -8.06 11.83
N TYR A 25 2.27 -6.92 11.88
CA TYR A 25 1.85 -6.31 13.14
C TYR A 25 1.02 -7.30 13.99
N ARG A 26 -0.02 -7.90 13.39
CA ARG A 26 -0.88 -8.87 14.07
C ARG A 26 -0.10 -10.08 14.57
N TYR A 27 0.82 -10.60 13.76
CA TYR A 27 1.69 -11.70 14.17
C TYR A 27 2.52 -11.30 15.40
N ASN A 28 3.19 -10.14 15.33
CA ASN A 28 4.04 -9.63 16.41
C ASN A 28 3.28 -9.34 17.72
N THR A 29 1.99 -8.98 17.64
CA THR A 29 1.15 -8.79 18.84
C THR A 29 0.70 -10.08 19.50
N ALA A 30 0.75 -11.21 18.79
CA ALA A 30 0.19 -12.48 19.25
C ALA A 30 1.24 -13.54 19.62
N HIS A 31 2.52 -13.26 19.40
CA HIS A 31 3.61 -14.23 19.58
C HIS A 31 4.83 -13.59 20.26
N ASP A 32 5.55 -14.37 21.05
CA ASP A 32 6.74 -13.92 21.79
C ASP A 32 8.03 -13.84 20.93
N HIS A 33 7.95 -14.23 19.65
CA HIS A 33 9.04 -14.21 18.70
C HIS A 33 8.74 -13.22 17.55
N PRO A 34 9.03 -11.92 17.73
CA PRO A 34 8.62 -10.91 16.76
C PRO A 34 9.46 -10.94 15.47
N ILE A 35 8.79 -10.74 14.35
CA ILE A 35 9.41 -10.44 13.05
C ILE A 35 9.96 -9.01 13.12
N ARG A 36 11.28 -8.87 13.07
CA ARG A 36 11.99 -7.57 13.15
C ARG A 36 12.26 -6.92 11.80
N THR A 37 12.27 -7.71 10.73
CA THR A 37 12.63 -7.23 9.40
C THR A 37 11.80 -7.95 8.35
N VAL A 38 11.28 -7.18 7.41
CA VAL A 38 10.48 -7.68 6.29
C VAL A 38 11.00 -7.04 5.02
N VAL A 39 11.24 -7.85 4.01
CA VAL A 39 11.60 -7.39 2.67
C VAL A 39 10.35 -7.47 1.80
N LEU A 40 9.99 -6.35 1.16
CA LEU A 40 8.92 -6.29 0.18
C LEU A 40 9.51 -6.19 -1.23
N PRO A 41 9.11 -7.05 -2.17
CA PRO A 41 9.55 -6.94 -3.55
C PRO A 41 8.92 -5.73 -4.24
N ALA A 42 9.32 -5.45 -5.49
CA ALA A 42 8.64 -4.49 -6.35
C ALA A 42 7.22 -4.99 -6.68
N MET A 43 6.27 -4.64 -5.83
CA MET A 43 4.91 -5.18 -5.84
C MET A 43 4.21 -4.82 -7.15
N GLY A 44 3.63 -5.81 -7.83
CA GLY A 44 2.83 -5.56 -9.03
C GLY A 44 3.61 -5.29 -10.33
N CYS A 45 4.95 -5.13 -10.27
CA CYS A 45 5.77 -4.79 -11.43
C CYS A 45 6.04 -5.95 -12.40
N GLY A 46 5.73 -7.19 -11.99
CA GLY A 46 5.82 -8.38 -12.86
C GLY A 46 4.60 -8.50 -13.78
N PHE A 47 3.92 -9.65 -13.73
CA PHE A 47 2.70 -9.90 -14.54
C PHE A 47 1.56 -8.89 -14.32
N GLY A 48 1.56 -8.18 -13.19
CA GLY A 48 0.61 -7.11 -12.91
C GLY A 48 0.81 -5.87 -13.79
N GLY A 49 1.99 -5.70 -14.38
CA GLY A 49 2.30 -4.61 -15.29
C GLY A 49 2.36 -3.23 -14.65
N MET A 50 2.37 -3.11 -13.32
CA MET A 50 2.50 -1.81 -12.65
C MET A 50 3.84 -1.16 -13.02
N ASP A 51 3.84 0.16 -13.28
CA ASP A 51 5.10 0.89 -13.42
C ASP A 51 5.85 0.90 -12.09
N TYR A 52 7.19 0.85 -12.13
CA TYR A 52 8.00 0.77 -10.92
C TYR A 52 7.88 2.04 -10.06
N SER A 53 7.72 3.21 -10.68
CA SER A 53 7.54 4.47 -9.96
C SER A 53 6.19 4.50 -9.25
N GLU A 54 5.14 4.05 -9.93
CA GLU A 54 3.78 3.94 -9.39
C GLU A 54 3.68 2.91 -8.27
N SER A 55 4.34 1.75 -8.43
CA SER A 55 4.48 0.76 -7.37
C SER A 55 5.15 1.36 -6.13
N GLY A 56 6.27 2.06 -6.31
CA GLY A 56 6.98 2.75 -5.23
C GLY A 56 6.11 3.81 -4.53
N ARG A 57 5.35 4.61 -5.29
CA ARG A 57 4.43 5.62 -4.77
C ARG A 57 3.35 5.00 -3.88
N GLN A 58 2.68 3.96 -4.37
CA GLN A 58 1.65 3.24 -3.61
C GLN A 58 2.21 2.53 -2.37
N MET A 59 3.39 1.90 -2.49
CA MET A 59 4.09 1.28 -1.35
C MET A 59 4.45 2.31 -0.28
N ALA A 60 4.96 3.48 -0.68
CA ALA A 60 5.27 4.57 0.24
C ALA A 60 4.02 5.15 0.92
N ALA A 61 2.91 5.29 0.19
CA ALA A 61 1.64 5.72 0.77
C ALA A 61 1.12 4.73 1.82
N ALA A 62 1.19 3.43 1.54
CA ALA A 62 0.81 2.37 2.48
C ALA A 62 1.72 2.39 3.73
N TYR A 63 3.03 2.53 3.55
CA TYR A 63 3.98 2.56 4.66
C TYR A 63 3.78 3.78 5.57
N LYS A 64 3.56 4.98 5.00
CA LYS A 64 3.23 6.18 5.76
C LYS A 64 1.93 6.02 6.55
N HIS A 65 0.91 5.42 5.93
CA HIS A 65 -0.36 5.16 6.62
C HIS A 65 -0.20 4.16 7.77
N TYR A 66 0.63 3.13 7.58
CA TYR A 66 0.94 2.18 8.65
C TYR A 66 1.67 2.82 9.84
N LEU A 67 2.63 3.71 9.59
CA LEU A 67 3.39 4.41 10.65
C LEU A 67 2.58 5.48 11.38
N SER A 68 1.61 6.09 10.71
CA SER A 68 0.81 7.18 11.26
C SER A 68 -0.66 7.00 10.90
N PRO A 69 -1.33 5.99 11.50
CA PRO A 69 -2.77 5.83 11.31
C PRO A 69 -3.49 7.06 11.87
N PRO A 70 -4.56 7.55 11.20
CA PRO A 70 -5.28 8.72 11.67
C PRO A 70 -5.90 8.44 13.05
N HIS A 71 -5.49 9.24 14.05
CA HIS A 71 -6.02 9.14 15.42
C HIS A 71 -7.48 9.62 15.52
N GLN A 72 -7.92 10.47 14.59
CA GLN A 72 -9.30 10.89 14.42
C GLN A 72 -9.70 10.74 12.95
N LEU A 73 -10.89 10.16 12.72
CA LEU A 73 -11.48 10.06 11.39
C LEU A 73 -12.13 11.40 11.04
N ASP A 74 -11.35 12.30 10.48
CA ASP A 74 -11.86 13.52 9.84
C ASP A 74 -11.80 13.42 8.31
N TRP A 75 -12.65 14.22 7.66
CA TRP A 75 -12.74 14.23 6.19
C TRP A 75 -11.44 14.65 5.51
N ASN A 76 -10.66 15.54 6.11
CA ASN A 76 -9.40 16.01 5.53
C ASN A 76 -8.39 14.87 5.47
N ASN A 77 -8.25 14.10 6.55
CA ASN A 77 -7.38 12.93 6.61
C ASN A 77 -7.79 11.84 5.61
N VAL A 78 -9.09 11.61 5.42
CA VAL A 78 -9.60 10.67 4.42
C VAL A 78 -9.27 11.16 3.00
N ILE A 79 -9.52 12.43 2.70
CA ILE A 79 -9.25 13.04 1.39
C ILE A 79 -7.75 13.03 1.08
N GLU A 80 -6.90 13.41 2.04
CA GLU A 80 -5.45 13.43 1.86
C GLU A 80 -4.88 12.02 1.67
N ARG A 81 -5.44 11.01 2.34
CA ARG A 81 -5.09 9.61 2.09
C ARG A 81 -5.49 9.20 0.68
N GLU A 82 -6.72 9.50 0.26
CA GLU A 82 -7.22 9.17 -1.07
C GLU A 82 -6.36 9.81 -2.17
N LYS A 83 -5.98 11.08 -2.00
CA LYS A 83 -5.05 11.78 -2.91
C LYS A 83 -3.72 11.05 -3.02
N ARG A 84 -3.10 10.68 -1.90
CA ARG A 84 -1.81 9.94 -1.88
C ARG A 84 -1.90 8.59 -2.56
N ILE A 85 -3.08 7.96 -2.60
CA ILE A 85 -3.27 6.66 -3.25
C ILE A 85 -3.55 6.86 -4.74
N ARG A 86 -4.45 7.77 -5.11
CA ARG A 86 -4.98 7.85 -6.48
C ARG A 86 -4.35 8.88 -7.37
N TYR A 87 -3.59 9.81 -6.82
CA TYR A 87 -3.00 10.92 -7.57
C TYR A 87 -1.48 10.92 -7.49
N ASP A 88 -0.87 11.28 -8.61
CA ASP A 88 0.53 11.70 -8.69
C ASP A 88 0.56 13.18 -9.06
N GLY A 89 0.82 14.03 -8.06
CA GLY A 89 0.58 15.47 -8.16
C GLY A 89 -0.89 15.76 -8.45
N GLU A 90 -1.16 16.43 -9.58
CA GLU A 90 -2.52 16.76 -10.04
C GLU A 90 -3.13 15.66 -10.93
N GLN A 91 -2.33 14.68 -11.36
CA GLN A 91 -2.78 13.64 -12.28
C GLN A 91 -3.40 12.46 -11.53
N GLN A 92 -4.64 12.10 -11.86
CA GLN A 92 -5.25 10.87 -11.38
C GLN A 92 -4.66 9.66 -12.12
N VAL A 93 -3.96 8.80 -11.38
CA VAL A 93 -3.27 7.61 -11.89
C VAL A 93 -4.00 6.31 -11.57
N VAL A 94 -4.85 6.30 -10.54
CA VAL A 94 -5.72 5.17 -10.19
C VAL A 94 -7.17 5.46 -10.57
N ARG A 95 -7.78 4.59 -11.38
CA ARG A 95 -9.12 4.75 -11.96
C ARG A 95 -10.11 3.78 -11.33
#